data_AF-A0A2E9TUP1-F1
#
_entry.id   AF-A0A2E9TUP1-F1
#
_cell.length_a   1.000
_cell.length_b   1.000
_cell.length_c   1.000
_cell.angle_alpha   90.00
_cell.angle_beta   90.00
_cell.angle_gamma   90.00
#
_symmetry.space_group_name_H-M   'P 1'
#
loop_
_entity.id
_entity.type
_entity.pdbx_description
1 polymer ?
#
loop_
_entity_poly.entity_id
_entity_poly.type
_entity_poly.pdbx_seq_one_letter_code
_entity_poly.pdbx_strand_id
1 'polypeptide(L)'
;MVPNLPLGGIETEKFDGVKKEFKSGDVMVMISDGLPELPNPTNDLLDYEKVQKCIKDNAEKSADEIKEALVYLSDEWASGVMNPDDITIVVIKKAA
;
A
#
# COMPACT_ATOMS: atom_id res chain seq x y z
N MET A 1 4.63 10.60 22.37
CA MET A 1 3.41 10.28 21.61
C MET A 1 3.64 8.89 21.07
N VAL A 2 2.83 7.90 21.46
CA VAL A 2 2.93 6.57 20.86
C VAL A 2 2.18 6.69 19.52
N PRO A 3 2.85 6.67 18.36
CA PRO A 3 2.14 6.58 17.10
C PRO A 3 1.42 5.23 17.05
N ASN A 4 0.35 5.13 16.25
CA ASN A 4 -0.36 3.88 15.92
C ASN A 4 -1.46 3.42 16.90
N LEU A 5 -2.13 4.34 17.59
CA LEU A 5 -3.38 3.95 18.25
C LEU A 5 -4.53 3.94 17.23
N PRO A 6 -5.39 2.90 17.22
CA PRO A 6 -6.63 2.94 16.46
C PRO A 6 -7.50 4.13 16.90
N LEU A 7 -8.14 4.76 15.92
CA LEU A 7 -9.06 5.86 16.16
C LEU A 7 -10.11 5.49 17.23
N GLY A 8 -10.28 6.37 18.21
CA GLY A 8 -11.27 6.18 19.29
C GLY A 8 -10.76 5.41 20.52
N GLY A 9 -9.50 4.96 20.54
CA GLY A 9 -8.92 4.33 21.73
C GLY A 9 -8.58 5.33 22.86
N ILE A 10 -8.38 6.61 22.54
CA ILE A 10 -8.11 7.69 23.50
C ILE A 10 -8.89 8.96 23.09
N GLU A 11 -9.79 9.43 23.95
CA GLU A 11 -10.64 10.62 23.67
C GLU A 11 -9.84 11.92 23.48
N THR A 12 -8.64 12.01 24.05
CA THR A 12 -7.80 13.22 24.00
C THR A 12 -6.68 13.15 22.96
N GLU A 13 -6.74 12.19 22.03
CA GLU A 13 -5.71 12.04 21.01
C GLU A 13 -5.73 13.22 20.03
N LYS A 14 -4.55 13.77 19.73
CA LYS A 14 -4.38 14.87 18.78
C LYS A 14 -3.71 14.33 17.53
N PHE A 15 -4.32 14.57 16.38
CA PHE A 15 -3.79 14.17 15.08
C PHE A 15 -2.97 15.30 14.47
N ASP A 16 -1.72 15.00 14.14
CA ASP A 16 -0.85 15.93 13.43
C ASP A 16 -1.02 15.75 11.91
N GLY A 17 -1.17 16.86 11.20
CA GLY A 17 -1.20 16.88 9.75
C GLY A 17 0.20 17.06 9.17
N VAL A 18 0.54 16.26 8.15
CA VAL A 18 1.76 16.47 7.35
C VAL A 18 1.38 17.09 6.02
N LYS A 19 2.02 18.21 5.66
CA LYS A 19 1.90 18.81 4.32
C LYS A 19 3.16 18.52 3.51
N LYS A 20 2.98 18.04 2.28
CA LYS A 20 4.05 17.82 1.31
C LYS A 20 3.64 18.46 -0.02
N GLU A 21 4.61 18.99 -0.75
CA GLU A 21 4.38 19.40 -2.14
C GLU A 21 4.11 18.14 -2.98
N PHE A 22 3.16 18.24 -3.91
CA PHE A 22 2.81 17.17 -4.84
C PHE A 22 2.93 17.72 -6.27
N LYS A 23 4.02 17.34 -6.93
CA LYS A 23 4.46 17.83 -8.25
C LYS A 23 3.98 16.91 -9.36
N SER A 24 4.00 17.43 -10.59
CA SER A 24 3.70 16.62 -11.78
C SER A 24 4.64 15.40 -11.83
N GLY A 25 4.07 14.23 -12.11
CA GLY A 25 4.78 12.96 -12.10
C GLY A 25 4.79 12.25 -10.74
N ASP A 26 4.50 12.95 -9.63
CA ASP A 26 4.47 12.32 -8.31
C ASP A 26 3.33 11.30 -8.21
N VAL A 27 3.61 10.21 -7.50
CA VAL A 27 2.68 9.12 -7.21
C VAL A 27 2.52 8.98 -5.70
N MET A 28 1.28 8.96 -5.24
CA MET A 28 0.91 8.61 -3.87
C MET A 28 0.13 7.30 -3.90
N VAL A 29 0.62 6.31 -3.16
CA VAL A 29 -0.02 5.00 -3.00
C VAL A 29 -0.41 4.84 -1.55
N MET A 30 -1.67 4.51 -1.29
CA MET A 30 -2.19 4.15 0.03
C MET A 30 -2.65 2.69 -0.01
N ILE A 31 -2.28 1.92 0.99
CA ILE A 31 -2.57 0.49 1.10
C ILE A 31 -3.06 0.17 2.51
N SER A 32 -3.96 -0.82 2.63
CA SER A 32 -4.17 -1.52 3.91
C SER A 32 -3.00 -2.47 4.20
N ASP A 33 -2.89 -2.90 5.45
CA ASP A 33 -1.98 -3.95 5.94
C ASP A 33 -2.23 -5.32 5.29
N GLY A 34 -3.46 -5.61 4.85
CA GLY A 34 -3.76 -6.86 4.14
C GLY A 34 -2.90 -7.14 2.89
N LEU A 35 -2.30 -6.13 2.24
CA LEU A 35 -1.38 -6.33 1.12
C LEU A 35 0.03 -6.74 1.57
N PRO A 36 0.75 -5.95 2.39
CA PRO A 36 2.08 -6.33 2.86
C PRO A 36 2.05 -7.56 3.79
N GLU A 37 0.97 -7.80 4.53
CA GLU A 37 0.81 -8.98 5.39
C GLU A 37 0.23 -10.20 4.68
N LEU A 38 0.16 -10.19 3.34
CA LEU A 38 -0.30 -11.32 2.55
C LEU A 38 0.69 -12.49 2.64
N PRO A 39 0.28 -13.67 3.16
CA PRO A 39 1.13 -14.86 3.19
C PRO A 39 1.17 -15.56 1.83
N ASN A 40 2.32 -16.15 1.52
CA ASN A 40 2.45 -17.11 0.41
C ASN A 40 2.22 -18.56 0.90
N PRO A 41 2.30 -19.59 0.03
CA PRO A 41 2.15 -21.00 0.44
C PRO A 41 3.20 -21.50 1.45
N THR A 42 4.36 -20.84 1.56
CA THR A 42 5.39 -21.14 2.57
C THR A 42 5.19 -20.37 3.87
N ASN A 43 4.10 -19.59 3.98
CA ASN A 43 3.75 -18.74 5.11
C ASN A 43 4.73 -17.58 5.34
N ASP A 44 5.44 -17.16 4.28
CA ASP A 44 6.22 -15.93 4.27
C ASP A 44 5.33 -14.76 3.83
N LEU A 45 5.53 -13.59 4.45
CA LEU A 45 4.77 -12.38 4.13
C LEU A 45 5.35 -11.66 2.91
N LEU A 46 4.48 -11.01 2.14
CA LEU A 46 4.90 -10.19 1.00
C LEU A 46 5.87 -9.09 1.46
N ASP A 47 5.56 -8.47 2.59
CA ASP A 47 6.31 -7.41 3.26
C ASP A 47 6.33 -6.09 2.47
N TYR A 48 6.55 -4.98 3.17
CA TYR A 48 6.55 -3.62 2.63
C TYR A 48 7.66 -3.41 1.60
N GLU A 49 8.78 -4.11 1.71
CA GLU A 49 9.91 -3.96 0.78
C GLU A 49 9.53 -4.36 -0.65
N LYS A 50 8.81 -5.48 -0.82
CA LYS A 50 8.40 -5.97 -2.15
C LYS A 50 7.35 -5.04 -2.77
N VAL A 51 6.41 -4.55 -1.96
CA VAL A 51 5.41 -3.56 -2.38
C VAL A 51 6.08 -2.26 -2.82
N GLN A 52 7.00 -1.73 -2.02
CA GLN A 52 7.75 -0.51 -2.38
C GLN A 52 8.56 -0.68 -3.65
N LYS A 53 9.19 -1.85 -3.84
CA LYS A 53 9.93 -2.17 -5.06
C LYS A 53 9.00 -2.16 -6.28
N CYS A 54 7.85 -2.83 -6.20
CA CYS A 54 6.86 -2.84 -7.27
C CYS A 54 6.39 -1.43 -7.64
N ILE A 55 6.13 -0.57 -6.65
CA ILE A 55 5.73 0.83 -6.91
C ILE A 55 6.85 1.59 -7.62
N LYS A 56 8.11 1.45 -7.17
CA LYS A 56 9.27 2.12 -7.79
C LYS A 56 9.49 1.67 -9.23
N ASP A 57 9.39 0.37 -9.48
CA ASP A 57 9.59 -0.21 -10.82
C ASP A 57 8.48 0.21 -11.81
N ASN A 58 7.32 0.63 -11.31
CA ASN A 58 6.17 1.05 -12.11
C ASN A 58 5.83 2.55 -12.01
N ALA A 59 6.64 3.35 -11.30
CA ALA A 59 6.30 4.74 -10.95
C ALA A 59 6.01 5.65 -12.17
N GLU A 60 6.64 5.36 -13.31
CA GLU A 60 6.46 6.11 -14.55
C GLU A 60 5.14 5.78 -15.28
N LYS A 61 4.49 4.67 -14.94
CA LYS A 61 3.22 4.24 -15.55
C LYS A 61 2.01 5.05 -15.05
N SER A 62 0.85 4.87 -15.66
CA SER A 62 -0.39 5.48 -15.17
C SER A 62 -0.80 4.94 -13.79
N ALA A 63 -1.67 5.67 -13.09
CA ALA A 63 -2.17 5.23 -11.78
C ALA A 63 -2.87 3.85 -11.85
N ASP A 64 -3.60 3.60 -12.93
CA ASP A 64 -4.28 2.32 -13.14
C ASP A 64 -3.28 1.18 -13.36
N GLU A 65 -2.25 1.39 -14.19
CA GLU A 65 -1.20 0.40 -14.41
C GLU A 65 -0.38 0.09 -13.14
N ILE A 66 -0.15 1.08 -12.27
CA ILE A 66 0.51 0.87 -10.98
C ILE A 66 -0.37 0.02 -10.06
N LYS A 67 -1.68 0.31 -10.03
CA LYS A 67 -2.66 -0.47 -9.26
C LYS A 67 -2.70 -1.92 -9.79
N GLU A 68 -2.79 -2.13 -11.10
CA GLU A 68 -2.76 -3.45 -11.72
C GLU A 68 -1.45 -4.21 -11.42
N ALA A 69 -0.30 -3.52 -11.42
CA ALA A 69 0.98 -4.14 -11.06
C ALA A 69 1.00 -4.64 -9.60
N LEU A 70 0.35 -3.91 -8.67
CA LEU A 70 0.23 -4.33 -7.28
C LEU A 70 -0.75 -5.50 -7.11
N VAL A 71 -1.85 -5.51 -7.85
CA VAL A 71 -2.81 -6.65 -7.87
C VAL A 71 -2.14 -7.90 -8.42
N TYR A 72 -1.40 -7.77 -9.52
CA TYR A 72 -0.64 -8.87 -10.09
C TYR A 72 0.39 -9.42 -9.10
N LEU A 73 1.12 -8.53 -8.41
CA LEU A 73 2.07 -8.92 -7.37
C LEU A 73 1.39 -9.73 -6.26
N SER A 74 0.20 -9.31 -5.78
CA SER A 74 -0.52 -10.05 -4.75
C SER A 74 -0.97 -11.43 -5.23
N ASP A 75 -1.50 -11.52 -6.45
CA ASP A 75 -1.98 -12.78 -7.00
C ASP A 75 -0.83 -13.77 -7.23
N GLU A 76 0.29 -13.29 -7.79
CA GLU A 76 1.49 -14.10 -8.00
C GLU A 76 2.05 -14.59 -6.66
N TRP A 77 2.17 -13.70 -5.68
CA TRP A 77 2.70 -14.02 -4.35
C TRP A 77 1.85 -15.03 -3.59
N ALA A 78 0.53 -14.83 -3.58
CA ALA A 78 -0.40 -15.74 -2.92
C ALA A 78 -0.41 -17.12 -3.59
N SER A 79 -0.13 -17.21 -4.90
CA SER A 79 -0.07 -18.48 -5.64
C SER A 79 -1.32 -19.35 -5.42
N GLY A 80 -2.50 -18.72 -5.35
CA GLY A 80 -3.79 -19.38 -5.12
C GLY A 80 -4.14 -19.64 -3.65
N VAL A 81 -3.30 -19.23 -2.69
CA VAL A 81 -3.67 -19.18 -1.27
C VAL A 81 -4.73 -18.10 -1.07
N MET A 82 -5.79 -18.44 -0.33
CA MET A 82 -6.82 -17.47 0.02
C MET A 82 -6.24 -16.43 0.97
N ASN A 83 -6.39 -15.16 0.61
CA ASN A 83 -5.98 -14.06 1.47
C ASN A 83 -6.83 -14.07 2.75
N PRO A 84 -6.21 -14.08 3.95
CA PRO A 84 -6.93 -14.04 5.21
C PRO A 84 -7.55 -12.67 5.54
N ASP A 85 -7.18 -11.59 4.83
CA ASP A 85 -7.57 -10.21 5.15
C ASP A 85 -7.98 -9.39 3.91
N ASP A 86 -8.59 -8.22 4.11
CA ASP A 86 -9.04 -7.35 3.02
C ASP A 86 -7.88 -6.49 2.46
N ILE A 87 -7.65 -6.57 1.14
CA ILE A 87 -6.70 -5.70 0.43
C ILE A 87 -7.42 -4.48 -0.13
N THR A 88 -7.01 -3.29 0.31
CA THR A 88 -7.42 -2.01 -0.27
C THR A 88 -6.21 -1.28 -0.82
N ILE A 89 -6.28 -0.83 -2.08
CA ILE A 89 -5.22 -0.09 -2.75
C ILE A 89 -5.81 1.16 -3.39
N VAL A 90 -5.21 2.32 -3.11
CA VAL A 90 -5.54 3.60 -3.74
C VAL A 90 -4.29 4.21 -4.35
N VAL A 91 -4.31 4.46 -5.65
CA VAL A 91 -3.20 5.10 -6.38
C VAL A 91 -3.65 6.46 -6.89
N ILE A 92 -2.89 7.50 -6.57
CA ILE A 92 -3.08 8.86 -7.05
C ILE A 92 -1.80 9.26 -7.77
N LYS A 93 -1.91 9.59 -9.06
CA LYS A 93 -0.80 10.15 -9.84
C LYS A 93 -1.14 11.55 -10.29
N LYS A 94 -0.25 12.51 -10.03
CA LYS A 94 -0.43 13.85 -10.57
C LYS A 94 -0.06 13.86 -12.04
N ALA A 95 -1.08 14.03 -12.88
CA ALA A 95 -0.90 14.23 -14.31
C ALA A 95 0.01 15.43 -14.58
N ALA A 96 0.72 15.35 -15.71
CA ALA A 96 1.59 16.42 -16.17
C ALA A 96 0.85 17.57 -16.83
#